data_AF-A0A3B0UYD0-F1
#
_entry.id   AF-A0A3B0UYD0-F1
#
_cell.length_a   1.000
_cell.length_b   1.000
_cell.length_c   1.000
_cell.angle_alpha   90.00
_cell.angle_beta   90.00
_cell.angle_gamma   90.00
#
_symmetry.space_group_name_H-M   'P 1'
#
loop_
_entity.id
_entity.type
_entity.pdbx_description
1 polymer ?
#
loop_
_entity_poly.entity_id
_entity_poly.type
_entity_poly.pdbx_seq_one_letter_code
_entity_poly.pdbx_strand_id
1 'polypeptide(L)' 'AIHLADAIFSKFDGAISVKNDTIIVTCYNVPEQLKLQQHYQNLPEKLISEGINPKVPWLYDFKLDFRFR' A
#
# COMPACT_ATOMS: atom_id res chain seq x y z
N ALA A 1 27.85 -4.34 -5.53
CA ALA A 1 27.05 -3.33 -4.80
C ALA A 1 25.66 -3.91 -4.60
N ILE A 2 25.09 -3.80 -3.40
CA ILE A 2 23.71 -4.25 -3.16
C ILE A 2 22.79 -3.15 -3.68
N HIS A 3 21.95 -3.45 -4.67
CA HIS A 3 20.95 -2.50 -5.14
C HIS A 3 19.86 -2.33 -4.07
N LEU A 4 19.53 -1.08 -3.73
CA LEU A 4 18.53 -0.77 -2.71
C LEU A 4 17.17 -1.42 -3.04
N ALA A 5 16.80 -1.42 -4.32
CA ALA A 5 15.56 -2.04 -4.79
C ALA A 5 15.53 -3.55 -4.47
N ASP A 6 16.61 -4.28 -4.77
CA ASP A 6 16.68 -5.71 -4.41
C ASP A 6 16.65 -5.89 -2.90
N ALA A 7 17.42 -5.11 -2.14
CA ALA A 7 17.48 -5.24 -0.68
C ALA A 7 16.12 -5.04 0.01
N ILE A 8 15.23 -4.25 -0.59
CA ILE A 8 13.90 -3.92 -0.07
C ILE A 8 12.84 -4.86 -0.65
N PHE A 9 12.74 -4.97 -1.98
CA PHE A 9 11.64 -5.65 -2.66
C PHE A 9 11.84 -7.16 -2.81
N SER A 10 13.06 -7.68 -2.69
CA SER A 10 13.28 -9.14 -2.74
C SER A 10 12.84 -9.85 -1.46
N LYS A 11 12.42 -9.11 -0.43
CA LYS A 11 12.18 -9.64 0.92
C LYS A 11 10.71 -9.72 1.31
N PHE A 12 9.80 -9.22 0.48
CA PHE A 12 8.38 -9.22 0.82
C PHE A 12 7.52 -9.47 -0.42
N ASP A 13 6.51 -10.32 -0.28
CA ASP A 13 5.62 -10.72 -1.37
C ASP A 13 4.37 -9.83 -1.40
N GLY A 14 3.69 -9.80 -2.54
CA GLY A 14 2.50 -8.99 -2.74
C GLY A 14 1.37 -9.75 -3.42
N ALA A 15 0.14 -9.46 -3.00
CA ALA A 15 -1.07 -9.86 -3.72
C ALA A 15 -1.93 -8.62 -4.00
N ILE A 16 -2.48 -8.56 -5.21
CA ILE A 16 -3.40 -7.50 -5.63
C ILE A 16 -4.78 -8.13 -5.79
N SER A 17 -5.78 -7.50 -5.20
CA SER A 17 -7.19 -7.82 -5.42
C SER A 17 -7.99 -6.53 -5.57
N VAL A 18 -9.17 -6.62 -6.17
CA VAL A 18 -10.06 -5.47 -6.36
C VAL A 18 -11.39 -5.78 -5.69
N LYS A 19 -11.88 -4.83 -4.90
CA LYS A 19 -13.20 -4.90 -4.29
C LYS A 19 -13.91 -3.56 -4.48
N ASN A 20 -15.03 -3.59 -5.19
CA ASN A 20 -15.81 -2.40 -5.54
C ASN A 20 -14.93 -1.35 -6.25
N ASP A 21 -14.73 -0.20 -5.61
CA ASP A 21 -13.94 0.94 -6.08
C ASP A 21 -12.56 1.02 -5.39
N THR A 22 -12.08 -0.08 -4.82
CA THR A 22 -10.83 -0.13 -4.05
C THR A 22 -9.92 -1.25 -4.52
N ILE A 23 -8.69 -0.89 -4.89
CA ILE A 23 -7.58 -1.82 -5.12
C ILE A 23 -6.96 -2.12 -3.75
N ILE A 24 -6.98 -3.40 -3.37
CA ILE A 24 -6.40 -3.89 -2.12
C ILE A 24 -5.04 -4.50 -2.43
N VAL A 25 -3.99 -3.90 -1.88
CA VAL A 25 -2.61 -4.37 -1.96
C VAL A 25 -2.26 -5.07 -0.64
N THR A 26 -2.12 -6.38 -0.67
CA THR A 26 -1.68 -7.16 0.51
C THR A 26 -0.19 -7.42 0.42
N CYS A 27 0.57 -6.86 1.36
CA CYS A 27 2.01 -7.06 1.47
C CYS A 27 2.31 -8.09 2.58
N TYR A 28 3.10 -9.10 2.27
CA TYR A 28 3.49 -10.17 3.18
C TYR A 28 4.96 -10.07 3.54
N ASN A 29 5.34 -10.36 4.78
CA ASN A 29 6.75 -10.37 5.22
C ASN A 29 7.46 -9.01 5.09
N VAL A 30 6.71 -7.91 5.21
CA VAL A 30 7.29 -6.56 5.09
C VAL A 30 8.23 -6.29 6.26
N PRO A 31 9.48 -5.84 6.01
CA PRO A 31 10.42 -5.51 7.08
C PRO A 31 9.89 -4.37 7.97
N GLU A 32 9.80 -4.60 9.28
CA GLU A 32 9.29 -3.64 10.26
C GLU A 32 10.08 -2.31 10.26
N GLN A 33 11.37 -2.36 9.95
CA GLN A 33 12.26 -1.19 9.91
C GLN A 33 11.80 -0.15 8.89
N LEU A 34 11.05 -0.56 7.86
CA LEU A 34 10.51 0.35 6.84
C LEU A 34 9.25 1.09 7.32
N LYS A 35 8.63 0.65 8.42
CA LYS A 35 7.41 1.24 9.01
C LYS A 35 6.25 1.44 8.02
N LEU A 36 6.22 0.66 6.94
CA LEU A 36 5.21 0.83 5.87
C LEU A 36 3.79 0.64 6.40
N GLN A 37 3.59 -0.28 7.33
CA GLN A 37 2.29 -0.50 7.96
C GLN A 37 1.76 0.76 8.65
N GLN A 38 2.61 1.45 9.42
CA GLN A 38 2.23 2.68 10.11
C GLN A 38 1.75 3.75 9.13
N HIS A 39 2.38 3.87 7.97
CA HIS A 39 2.07 4.91 6.99
C HIS A 39 0.90 4.52 6.08
N TYR A 40 0.87 3.29 5.55
CA TYR A 40 -0.02 2.92 4.45
C TYR A 40 -1.20 2.04 4.84
N GLN A 41 -1.21 1.39 6.00
CA GLN A 41 -2.36 0.57 6.38
C GLN A 41 -3.61 1.43 6.54
N ASN A 42 -4.76 1.00 5.97
CA ASN A 42 -6.00 1.76 5.95
C ASN A 42 -5.80 3.17 5.33
N LEU A 43 -5.10 3.21 4.18
CA LEU A 43 -4.73 4.47 3.53
C LEU A 43 -5.94 5.35 3.18
N PRO A 44 -7.04 4.83 2.62
CA PRO A 44 -8.19 5.66 2.27
C PRO A 44 -8.76 6.40 3.50
N GLU A 45 -8.86 5.72 4.64
CA GLU A 45 -9.37 6.31 5.88
C GLU A 45 -8.46 7.42 6.40
N LYS A 46 -7.15 7.23 6.31
CA LYS A 46 -6.16 8.26 6.69
C LYS A 46 -6.29 9.51 5.82
N LEU A 47 -6.33 9.32 4.50
CA LEU A 47 -6.47 10.44 3.56
C LEU A 47 -7.77 11.21 3.82
N ILE A 48 -8.89 10.51 4.03
CA ILE A 48 -10.17 11.14 4.37
C ILE A 48 -10.07 11.94 5.68
N SER A 49 -9.40 11.41 6.70
CA SER A 49 -9.22 12.11 7.98
C SER A 49 -8.39 13.40 7.86
N GLU A 50 -7.53 13.47 6.84
CA GLU A 50 -6.71 14.64 6.51
C GLU A 50 -7.41 15.59 5.53
N GLY A 51 -8.66 15.31 5.13
CA GLY A 51 -9.41 16.11 4.16
C GLY A 51 -8.94 15.92 2.71
N ILE A 52 -8.19 14.84 2.44
CA ILE A 52 -7.65 14.50 1.13
C ILE A 52 -8.57 13.50 0.43
N ASN A 53 -8.85 13.71 -0.86
CA ASN A 53 -9.62 12.75 -1.66
C ASN A 53 -8.83 11.44 -1.83
N PRO A 54 -9.35 10.29 -1.38
CA PRO A 54 -8.62 9.01 -1.44
C PRO A 54 -8.62 8.37 -2.84
N LYS A 55 -9.38 8.93 -3.79
CA LYS A 55 -9.45 8.44 -5.17
C LYS A 55 -8.21 8.86 -5.95
N VAL A 56 -7.65 7.93 -6.71
CA VAL A 56 -6.46 8.16 -7.53
C VAL A 56 -6.87 8.34 -8.99
N PRO A 57 -6.82 9.56 -9.56
CA PRO A 57 -7.39 9.83 -10.89
C PRO A 57 -6.77 9.00 -12.01
N TRP A 58 -5.44 8.78 -11.95
CA TRP A 58 -4.73 7.95 -12.94
C TRP A 58 -4.92 6.44 -12.73
N LEU A 59 -5.68 6.03 -11.71
CA LEU A 59 -6.14 4.67 -11.51
C LEU A 59 -7.67 4.59 -11.64
N TYR A 60 -8.26 5.37 -12.57
CA TYR A 60 -9.71 5.37 -12.82
C TYR A 60 -10.53 5.66 -11.55
N ASP A 61 -10.04 6.59 -10.73
CA ASP A 61 -10.64 6.99 -9.45
C ASP A 61 -10.78 5.85 -8.42
N PHE A 62 -10.08 4.73 -8.61
CA PHE A 62 -9.98 3.71 -7.56
C PHE A 62 -9.25 4.27 -6.34
N LYS A 63 -9.69 3.81 -5.17
CA LYS A 63 -8.95 3.94 -3.91
C LYS A 63 -7.86 2.87 -3.84
N LEU A 64 -6.77 3.17 -3.16
CA LEU A 64 -5.71 2.22 -2.84
C LEU A 64 -5.73 1.94 -1.34
N ASP A 65 -5.84 0.67 -0.96
CA ASP A 65 -5.80 0.25 0.43
C ASP A 65 -4.74 -0.82 0.64
N PHE A 66 -3.81 -0.55 1.56
CA PHE A 66 -2.71 -1.46 1.87
C PHE A 66 -3.04 -2.29 3.11
N ARG A 67 -2.80 -3.59 3.01
CA ARG A 67 -2.95 -4.55 4.10
C ARG A 67 -1.60 -5.24 4.31
N PHE A 68 -1.20 -5.39 5.56
CA PHE A 68 0.09 -5.99 5.93
C PHE A 68 -0.19 -7.30 6.68
N ARG A 69 0.49 -8.37 6.29
CA ARG A 69 0.35 -9.72 6.85
C ARG A 69 1.69 -10.40 7.08
#